data_AF-A0A920S1D4-F1
#
_entry.id   AF-A0A920S1D4-F1
#
_cell.length_a   1.000
_cell.length_b   1.000
_cell.length_c   1.000
_cell.angle_alpha   90.00
_cell.angle_beta   90.00
_cell.angle_gamma   90.00
#
_symmetry.space_group_name_H-M   'P 1'
#
loop_
_entity.id
_entity.type
_entity.pdbx_description
1 polymer ?
#
loop_
_entity_poly.entity_id
_entity_poly.type
_entity_poly.pdbx_seq_one_letter_code
_entity_poly.pdbx_strand_id
1 'polypeptide(L)'
;MEFLLINHPPDCPKCDQGGECELQDLAYSYGKNNSRFDLLKQTKPNDDLGPLVSTDMTRCIMCTRCERFGSEVAGIQELGTIGRGEASTISPFVNKL
;
A
#
# COMPACT_ATOMS: atom_id res chain seq x y z
N MET A 1 9.90 1.24 -11.63
CA MET A 1 9.03 2.22 -10.95
C MET A 1 7.64 2.32 -11.57
N GLU A 2 7.50 2.35 -12.90
CA GLU A 2 6.21 2.58 -13.57
C GLU A 2 5.06 1.69 -13.05
N PHE A 3 5.25 0.36 -12.96
CA PHE A 3 4.21 -0.55 -12.45
C PHE A 3 3.74 -0.27 -11.01
N LEU A 4 4.63 0.19 -10.13
CA LEU A 4 4.26 0.54 -8.75
C LEU A 4 3.39 1.80 -8.73
N LEU A 5 3.59 2.73 -9.67
CA LEU A 5 2.90 4.01 -9.75
C LEU A 5 1.61 3.97 -10.60
N ILE A 6 1.41 2.92 -11.40
CA ILE A 6 0.22 2.76 -12.27
C ILE A 6 -1.06 2.87 -11.44
N ASN A 7 -1.18 2.10 -10.36
CA ASN A 7 -2.35 2.11 -9.48
C ASN A 7 -2.15 2.89 -8.17
N HIS A 8 -0.95 3.46 -7.92
CA HIS A 8 -0.75 4.32 -6.74
C HIS A 8 -1.50 5.65 -6.91
N PRO A 9 -2.20 6.13 -5.87
CA PRO A 9 -3.01 7.34 -5.97
C PRO A 9 -2.13 8.60 -5.98
N PRO A 10 -2.53 9.68 -6.67
CA PRO A 10 -1.82 10.96 -6.69
C PRO A 10 -2.08 11.78 -5.41
N ASP A 11 -1.89 11.14 -4.26
CA ASP A 11 -2.36 11.63 -2.95
C ASP A 11 -1.24 12.22 -2.08
N CYS A 12 -0.04 12.42 -2.64
CA CYS A 12 1.13 12.91 -1.89
C CYS A 12 0.85 14.15 -1.03
N PRO A 13 0.07 15.17 -1.46
CA PRO A 13 -0.17 16.37 -0.63
C PRO A 13 -0.99 16.12 0.65
N LYS A 14 -1.77 15.04 0.70
CA LYS A 14 -2.58 14.65 1.88
C LYS A 14 -2.05 13.37 2.53
N CYS A 15 -0.91 12.86 2.07
CA CYS A 15 -0.30 11.65 2.59
C CYS A 15 0.59 12.03 3.77
N ASP A 16 0.37 11.39 4.92
CA ASP A 16 1.17 11.64 6.13
C ASP A 16 2.66 11.30 5.95
N GLN A 17 2.97 10.41 5.01
CA GLN A 17 4.35 10.05 4.63
C GLN A 17 4.92 10.94 3.51
N GLY A 18 4.19 11.96 3.06
CA GLY A 18 4.66 12.88 2.02
C GLY A 18 5.92 13.62 2.47
N GLY A 19 7.00 13.54 1.69
CA GLY A 19 8.30 14.12 2.02
C GLY A 19 9.30 13.17 2.68
N GLU A 20 8.83 12.04 3.23
CA GLU A 20 9.68 10.98 3.81
C GLU A 20 9.38 9.59 3.19
N CYS A 21 8.62 9.57 2.10
CA CYS A 21 8.17 8.36 1.44
C CYS A 21 9.28 7.74 0.57
N GLU A 22 9.73 6.53 0.92
CA GLU A 22 10.70 5.75 0.14
C GLU A 22 10.29 5.59 -1.35
N LEU A 23 8.99 5.41 -1.61
CA LEU A 23 8.48 5.31 -2.99
C LEU A 23 8.64 6.62 -3.75
N GLN A 24 8.46 7.76 -3.08
CA GLN A 24 8.64 9.09 -3.68
C GLN A 24 10.10 9.31 -4.05
N ASP A 25 11.04 9.01 -3.15
CA ASP A 25 12.47 9.19 -3.37
C ASP A 25 13.00 8.31 -4.51
N LEU A 26 12.57 7.04 -4.54
CA LEU A 26 12.91 6.12 -5.61
C LEU A 26 12.30 6.55 -6.95
N ALA A 27 11.07 7.08 -6.94
CA ALA A 27 10.42 7.59 -8.15
C ALA A 27 11.10 8.86 -8.67
N TYR A 28 11.54 9.75 -7.79
CA TYR A 28 12.30 10.94 -8.17
C TYR A 28 13.68 10.60 -8.73
N SER A 29 14.39 9.67 -8.07
CA SER A 29 15.78 9.35 -8.41
C SER A 29 15.90 8.44 -9.65
N TYR A 30 14.97 7.49 -9.82
CA TYR A 30 15.06 6.44 -10.84
C TYR A 30 13.79 6.28 -11.69
N GLY A 31 12.72 7.00 -11.39
CA GLY A 31 11.47 6.95 -12.14
C GLY A 31 11.50 7.81 -13.41
N LYS A 32 10.49 7.62 -14.26
CA LYS A 32 10.23 8.52 -15.38
C LYS A 32 9.33 9.66 -14.91
N ASN A 33 9.57 10.87 -15.42
CA ASN A 33 8.80 12.05 -15.05
C ASN A 33 7.30 11.97 -15.42
N ASN A 34 6.96 11.20 -16.46
CA ASN A 34 5.59 11.11 -16.98
C ASN A 34 5.04 9.69 -16.88
N SER A 35 3.78 9.57 -16.46
CA SER A 35 3.00 8.34 -16.56
C SER A 35 2.43 8.20 -17.98
N ARG A 36 2.46 6.97 -18.52
CA ARG A 36 1.73 6.61 -19.75
C ARG A 36 0.37 5.99 -19.46
N PHE A 37 0.06 5.76 -18.19
CA PHE A 37 -1.19 5.15 -17.76
C PHE A 37 -2.27 6.22 -17.60
N ASP A 38 -3.29 6.13 -18.44
CA ASP A 38 -4.42 7.05 -18.59
C ASP A 38 -5.78 6.41 -18.26
N LEU A 39 -5.78 5.14 -17.86
CA LEU A 39 -6.96 4.42 -17.43
C LEU A 39 -7.31 4.70 -15.97
N LEU A 40 -8.52 4.29 -15.58
CA LEU A 40 -9.00 4.45 -14.21
C LEU A 40 -8.16 3.60 -13.25
N LYS A 41 -7.54 4.28 -12.28
CA LYS A 41 -6.75 3.64 -11.21
C LYS A 41 -7.66 2.86 -10.28
N GLN A 42 -7.21 1.70 -9.86
CA GLN A 42 -7.92 0.92 -8.86
C GLN A 42 -7.82 1.56 -7.47
N THR A 43 -8.89 1.45 -6.70
CA THR A 43 -8.95 1.85 -5.30
C THR A 43 -9.30 0.64 -4.45
N LYS A 44 -8.80 0.64 -3.22
CA LYS A 44 -9.02 -0.46 -2.25
C LYS A 44 -9.75 0.10 -1.03
N PRO A 45 -10.67 -0.67 -0.43
CA PRO A 45 -11.28 -0.29 0.84
C PRO A 45 -10.20 -0.26 1.93
N ASN A 46 -10.37 0.63 2.90
CA ASN A 46 -9.48 0.68 4.05
C ASN A 46 -9.92 -0.34 5.09
N ASP A 47 -8.97 -1.09 5.62
CA ASP A 47 -9.18 -2.06 6.70
C ASP A 47 -8.99 -1.39 8.05
N ASP A 48 -9.82 -1.71 9.04
CA ASP A 48 -9.63 -1.23 10.41
C ASP A 48 -8.59 -2.10 11.15
N LEU A 49 -7.40 -1.55 11.39
CA LEU A 49 -6.33 -2.20 12.16
C LEU A 49 -6.30 -1.74 13.63
N GLY A 50 -7.39 -1.12 14.10
CA GLY A 50 -7.52 -0.58 15.43
C GLY A 50 -7.04 0.88 15.55
N PRO A 51 -7.04 1.43 16.78
CA PRO A 51 -6.89 2.87 16.99
C PRO A 51 -5.46 3.40 16.83
N LEU A 52 -4.47 2.52 16.69
CA LEU A 52 -3.04 2.89 16.68
C LEU A 52 -2.48 3.08 15.27
N VAL A 53 -3.03 2.37 14.28
CA VAL A 53 -2.49 2.35 12.91
C VAL A 53 -3.59 2.79 11.96
N SER A 54 -3.48 4.02 11.44
CA SER A 54 -4.34 4.47 10.35
C SER A 54 -3.97 3.77 9.05
N THR A 55 -4.97 3.36 8.28
CA THR A 55 -4.77 2.64 7.02
C THR A 55 -5.28 3.45 5.83
N ASP A 56 -4.48 3.46 4.77
CA ASP A 56 -4.92 3.81 3.42
C ASP A 56 -4.42 2.73 2.46
N MET A 57 -5.30 1.76 2.18
CA MET A 57 -4.93 0.55 1.44
C MET A 57 -4.77 0.82 -0.06
N THR A 58 -5.29 1.95 -0.56
CA THR A 58 -5.09 2.35 -1.95
C THR A 58 -3.63 2.78 -2.19
N ARG A 59 -2.95 3.30 -1.16
CA ARG A 59 -1.51 3.65 -1.24
C ARG A 59 -0.58 2.43 -1.16
N CYS A 60 -1.07 1.29 -0.68
CA CYS A 60 -0.26 0.09 -0.50
C CYS A 60 0.24 -0.49 -1.84
N ILE A 61 1.57 -0.66 -1.95
CA ILE A 61 2.23 -1.24 -3.14
C ILE A 61 2.43 -2.76 -3.06
N MET A 62 1.79 -3.44 -2.10
CA MET A 62 1.86 -4.90 -1.92
C MET A 62 3.30 -5.43 -1.71
N CYS A 63 4.15 -4.69 -0.98
CA CYS A 63 5.54 -5.11 -0.70
C CYS A 63 5.67 -6.20 0.39
N THR A 64 4.54 -6.60 1.01
CA THR A 64 4.42 -7.62 2.08
C THR A 64 5.34 -7.40 3.29
N ARG A 65 5.85 -6.18 3.50
CA ARG A 65 6.74 -5.85 4.63
C ARG A 65 6.01 -5.94 5.96
N CYS A 66 4.76 -5.47 6.03
CA CYS A 66 3.94 -5.53 7.25
C CYS A 66 3.52 -6.96 7.62
N GLU A 67 3.18 -7.81 6.64
CA GLU A 67 2.88 -9.23 6.86
C GLU A 67 4.07 -9.96 7.49
N ARG A 68 5.27 -9.81 6.91
CA ARG A 68 6.51 -10.39 7.45
C ARG A 68 6.86 -9.84 8.82
N PHE A 69 6.70 -8.53 9.03
CA PHE A 69 6.92 -7.94 10.35
C PHE A 69 6.00 -8.56 11.40
N GLY A 70 4.71 -8.73 11.08
CA GLY A 70 3.73 -9.36 11.96
C GLY A 70 4.14 -10.78 12.35
N SER A 71 4.47 -11.63 11.36
CA SER A 71 4.79 -13.04 11.59
C SER A 71 6.18 -13.27 12.19
N GLU A 72 7.20 -12.55 11.73
CA GLU A 72 8.60 -12.82 12.08
C GLU A 72 9.09 -12.01 13.29
N VAL A 73 8.61 -10.77 13.47
CA VAL A 73 9.11 -9.85 14.51
C VAL A 73 8.11 -9.67 15.65
N ALA A 74 6.86 -9.31 15.32
CA ALA A 74 5.82 -9.15 16.32
C ALA A 74 5.31 -10.49 16.88
N GLY A 75 5.53 -11.59 16.14
CA GLY A 75 5.09 -12.94 16.51
C GLY A 75 3.58 -13.15 16.43
N ILE A 76 2.85 -12.26 15.75
CA ILE A 76 1.39 -12.31 15.58
C ILE A 76 1.07 -12.18 14.09
N GLN A 77 0.57 -13.27 13.50
CA GLN A 77 0.15 -13.32 12.11
C GLN A 77 -1.32 -12.89 11.96
N GLU A 78 -1.59 -11.59 12.11
CA GLU A 78 -2.93 -11.03 11.85
C GLU A 78 -3.11 -10.56 10.40
N LEU A 79 -2.07 -9.99 9.78
CA LEU A 79 -2.12 -9.52 8.39
C LEU A 79 -1.74 -10.64 7.41
N GLY A 80 -2.41 -10.68 6.27
CA GLY A 80 -2.07 -11.56 5.17
C GLY A 80 -2.51 -11.02 3.83
N THR A 81 -1.95 -11.56 2.75
CA THR A 81 -2.37 -11.24 1.38
C THR A 81 -3.64 -12.03 1.02
N ILE A 82 -4.74 -11.32 0.79
CA ILE A 82 -6.04 -11.87 0.37
C ILE A 82 -6.25 -11.59 -1.11
N GLY A 83 -6.89 -12.51 -1.83
CA GLY A 83 -7.19 -12.36 -3.25
C GLY A 83 -6.02 -12.71 -4.17
N ARG A 84 -6.14 -12.36 -5.46
CA ARG A 84 -5.12 -12.68 -6.47
C ARG A 84 -4.98 -11.57 -7.52
N GLY A 85 -3.76 -11.33 -7.96
CA GLY A 85 -3.45 -10.38 -9.02
C GLY A 85 -3.73 -8.96 -8.57
N GLU A 86 -4.42 -8.18 -9.41
CA GLU A 86 -4.74 -6.78 -9.09
C GLU A 86 -5.72 -6.63 -7.93
N ALA A 87 -6.59 -7.63 -7.74
CA ALA A 87 -7.53 -7.69 -6.62
C ALA A 87 -6.87 -8.11 -5.28
N SER A 88 -5.54 -8.29 -5.23
CA SER A 88 -4.86 -8.64 -4.00
C SER A 88 -4.81 -7.48 -3.01
N THR A 89 -5.13 -7.74 -1.74
CA THR A 89 -5.10 -6.76 -0.64
C THR A 89 -4.37 -7.35 0.56
N ILE A 90 -3.72 -6.50 1.38
CA ILE A 90 -3.15 -6.94 2.66
C ILE A 90 -4.15 -6.58 3.75
N SER A 91 -4.82 -7.57 4.32
CA SER A 91 -5.92 -7.32 5.25
C SER A 91 -5.95 -8.44 6.29
N PRO A 92 -6.47 -8.18 7.51
CA PRO A 92 -6.86 -9.27 8.39
C PRO A 92 -7.97 -10.10 7.74
N PHE A 93 -7.89 -11.44 7.83
CA PHE A 93 -8.91 -12.30 7.20
C PHE A 93 -10.30 -12.14 7.82
N VAL A 94 -10.35 -11.79 9.11
CA VAL A 94 -11.57 -11.57 9.86
C VAL A 94 -11.54 -10.14 10.39
N ASN A 95 -12.53 -9.32 10.03
CA ASN A 95 -12.75 -8.07 10.75
C ASN A 95 -13.19 -8.44 12.18
N LYS A 96 -12.47 -7.96 13.19
CA LYS A 96 -12.98 -8.01 14.57
C LYS A 96 -14.29 -7.20 14.58
N LEU A 97 -15.40 -7.90 14.87
CA LEU A 97 -16.72 -7.31 15.12
C LEU A 97 -16.67 -6.25 16.22
#